data_AF-A0A3D4TQ94-F1
#
_entry.id   AF-A0A3D4TQ94-F1
#
_cell.length_a   1.000
_cell.length_b   1.000
_cell.length_c   1.000
_cell.angle_alpha   90.00
_cell.angle_beta   90.00
_cell.angle_gamma   90.00
#
_symmetry.space_group_name_H-M   'P 1'
#
loop_
_entity.id
_entity.type
_entity.pdbx_description
1 polymer ?
#
loop_
_entity_poly.entity_id
_entity_poly.type
_entity_poly.pdbx_seq_one_letter_code
_entity_poly.pdbx_strand_id
1 'polypeptide(L)'
;VLPMPVRLLLVLAMLATIVWQMGMVRPGRDTGCALLAAMLAIKSSELRSLRDARSLLGFALFSPFAAFLLDQGPLTTGLAALAAVAALLALQRLAQDEGHSPRLPLRGQLRGVGRLLGIGLPLALACFWLFPRLSTPLWGVPERAVGTPGLADSMAPDQWLDLMADDTPALRVQFFGAVPEPAQRYWRGPVLTSFDGHRWSRDRATARRPAPVVEAAAQGWDYQIDYEPTDRRLLVALDLPSRAPEGSSFDAGMSLRSDRTLSALSRWRLHSAPPQRFDTDLSPYLRRAALQLPPGFNPRTAQLARQWRQEAGNDDEAIVRRALQWITRDFSYTLETPAAGRDPVDDFLFNYKAGFCQHFSSAFVVLMRNAGIPARVVTGFAGGTRNRIGDYWVVRRMDAHAWAEVWLPQRGWV
;
A
#
# COMPACT_ATOMS: atom_id res chain seq x y z
N VAL A 1 -24.27 -14.44 43.08
CA VAL A 1 -24.97 -14.33 41.77
C VAL A 1 -25.74 -13.04 41.74
N LEU A 2 -25.57 -12.22 40.70
CA LEU A 2 -26.29 -10.95 40.59
C LEU A 2 -27.79 -11.16 40.33
N PRO A 3 -28.67 -10.25 40.81
CA PRO A 3 -30.09 -10.27 40.47
C PRO A 3 -30.30 -10.21 38.95
N MET A 4 -31.34 -10.87 38.44
CA MET A 4 -31.71 -10.84 37.01
C MET A 4 -31.83 -9.42 36.42
N PRO A 5 -32.52 -8.45 37.07
CA PRO A 5 -32.63 -7.10 36.51
C PRO A 5 -31.28 -6.37 36.43
N VAL A 6 -30.39 -6.57 37.41
CA VAL A 6 -29.04 -5.99 37.41
C VAL A 6 -28.20 -6.58 36.27
N ARG A 7 -28.31 -7.89 36.02
CA ARG A 7 -27.61 -8.53 34.89
C ARG A 7 -28.12 -8.04 33.55
N LEU A 8 -29.43 -7.89 33.38
CA LEU A 8 -30.02 -7.38 32.15
C LEU A 8 -29.55 -5.96 31.86
N LEU A 9 -29.50 -5.10 32.90
CA LEU A 9 -28.95 -3.75 32.79
C LEU A 9 -27.47 -3.76 32.40
N LEU A 10 -26.66 -4.64 32.98
CA LEU A 10 -25.24 -4.78 32.61
C LEU A 10 -25.06 -5.25 31.15
N VAL A 11 -25.86 -6.21 30.68
CA VAL A 11 -25.84 -6.66 29.28
C VAL A 11 -26.18 -5.50 28.34
N LEU A 12 -27.27 -4.78 28.62
CA LEU A 12 -27.70 -3.65 27.81
C LEU A 12 -26.67 -2.52 27.82
N ALA A 13 -26.08 -2.22 28.97
CA ALA A 13 -25.02 -1.22 29.09
C ALA A 13 -23.79 -1.61 28.28
N MET A 14 -23.29 -2.85 28.40
CA MET A 14 -22.12 -3.31 27.66
C MET A 14 -22.37 -3.34 26.14
N LEU A 15 -23.54 -3.79 25.69
CA LEU A 15 -23.91 -3.74 24.28
C LEU A 15 -23.99 -2.30 23.78
N ALA A 16 -24.60 -1.39 24.55
CA ALA A 16 -24.66 0.03 24.21
C ALA A 16 -23.26 0.66 24.14
N THR A 17 -22.36 0.34 25.07
CA THR A 17 -20.98 0.82 25.06
C THR A 17 -20.20 0.30 23.84
N ILE A 18 -20.30 -0.99 23.52
CA ILE A 18 -19.67 -1.58 22.33
C ILE A 18 -20.20 -0.90 21.06
N VAL A 19 -21.52 -0.73 20.98
CA VAL A 19 -22.16 -0.06 19.83
C VAL A 19 -21.73 1.40 19.72
N TRP A 20 -21.67 2.12 20.83
CA TRP A 20 -21.28 3.53 20.86
C TRP A 20 -19.81 3.73 20.47
N GLN A 21 -18.92 2.88 20.96
CA GLN A 21 -17.49 2.99 20.72
C GLN A 21 -17.06 2.47 19.34
N MET A 22 -17.78 1.47 18.80
CA MET A 22 -17.38 0.78 17.56
C MET A 22 -18.27 1.10 16.36
N GLY A 23 -19.43 1.74 16.58
CA GLY A 23 -20.40 2.11 15.54
C GLY A 23 -21.28 0.94 15.06
N MET A 24 -22.61 1.15 14.96
CA MET A 24 -23.55 0.10 14.50
C MET A 24 -23.36 -0.35 13.04
N VAL A 25 -22.63 0.41 12.23
CA VAL A 25 -22.74 0.30 10.77
C VAL A 25 -21.88 -0.84 10.21
N ARG A 26 -20.85 -1.34 10.93
CA ARG A 26 -19.91 -2.36 10.42
C ARG A 26 -19.33 -3.25 11.53
N PRO A 27 -19.97 -4.38 11.88
CA PRO A 27 -19.36 -5.34 12.81
C PRO A 27 -18.07 -5.93 12.21
N GLY A 28 -16.95 -5.77 12.92
CA GLY A 28 -15.62 -6.23 12.50
C GLY A 28 -14.94 -7.12 13.54
N ARG A 29 -13.65 -7.43 13.29
CA ARG A 29 -12.79 -8.22 14.20
C ARG A 29 -12.86 -7.72 15.64
N ASP A 30 -12.67 -6.42 15.81
CA ASP A 30 -12.58 -5.80 17.12
C ASP A 30 -13.92 -5.86 17.87
N THR A 31 -15.05 -5.71 17.15
CA THR A 31 -16.41 -5.88 17.70
C THR A 31 -16.64 -7.30 18.20
N GLY A 32 -16.20 -8.30 17.45
CA GLY A 32 -16.27 -9.71 17.86
C GLY A 32 -15.46 -9.99 19.13
N CYS A 33 -14.25 -9.44 19.22
CA CYS A 33 -13.39 -9.58 20.39
C CYS A 33 -14.00 -8.91 21.63
N ALA A 34 -14.53 -7.70 21.47
CA ALA A 34 -15.20 -6.96 22.56
C ALA A 34 -16.46 -7.70 23.05
N LEU A 35 -17.26 -8.26 22.15
CA LEU A 35 -18.44 -9.04 22.50
C LEU A 35 -18.07 -10.31 23.28
N LEU A 36 -17.03 -11.05 22.85
CA LEU A 36 -16.55 -12.23 23.57
C LEU A 36 -16.07 -11.87 24.99
N ALA A 37 -15.27 -10.81 25.12
CA ALA A 37 -14.81 -10.33 26.43
C ALA A 37 -15.99 -9.94 27.33
N ALA A 38 -16.99 -9.26 26.77
CA ALA A 38 -18.20 -8.89 27.48
C ALA A 38 -19.00 -10.11 27.96
N MET A 39 -19.20 -11.10 27.07
CA MET A 39 -19.88 -12.34 27.39
C MET A 39 -19.16 -13.09 28.52
N LEU A 40 -17.84 -13.20 28.48
CA LEU A 40 -17.05 -13.86 29.53
C LEU A 40 -17.18 -13.13 30.88
N ALA A 41 -17.11 -11.80 30.87
CA ALA A 41 -17.27 -10.98 32.07
C ALA A 41 -18.65 -11.17 32.70
N ILE A 42 -19.72 -11.09 31.90
CA ILE A 42 -21.10 -11.26 32.39
C ILE A 42 -21.36 -12.69 32.84
N LYS A 43 -20.87 -13.69 32.10
CA LYS A 43 -21.11 -15.11 32.41
C LYS A 43 -20.51 -15.51 33.76
N SER A 44 -19.42 -14.86 34.19
CA SER A 44 -18.86 -15.04 35.53
C SER A 44 -19.85 -14.68 36.67
N SER A 45 -20.77 -13.75 36.42
CA SER A 45 -21.78 -13.34 37.42
C SER A 45 -22.91 -14.36 37.64
N GLU A 46 -22.99 -15.39 36.78
CA GLU A 46 -24.04 -16.41 36.76
C GLU A 46 -23.62 -17.76 37.33
N LEU A 47 -22.41 -17.87 37.88
CA LEU A 47 -21.86 -19.12 38.38
C LEU A 47 -22.68 -19.64 39.58
N ARG A 48 -23.53 -20.65 39.34
CA ARG A 48 -24.35 -21.31 40.37
C ARG A 48 -23.96 -22.76 40.61
N SER A 49 -23.42 -23.42 39.58
CA SER A 49 -23.07 -24.83 39.60
C SER A 49 -21.67 -25.10 39.03
N LEU A 50 -21.13 -26.28 39.31
CA LEU A 50 -19.88 -26.75 38.70
C LEU A 50 -19.99 -26.85 37.16
N ARG A 51 -21.20 -27.13 36.66
CA ARG A 51 -21.50 -27.13 35.21
C ARG A 51 -21.34 -25.74 34.61
N ASP A 52 -21.81 -24.70 35.30
CA ASP A 52 -21.67 -23.31 34.85
C ASP A 52 -20.19 -22.90 34.80
N ALA A 53 -19.41 -23.29 35.82
CA ALA A 53 -17.97 -23.04 35.88
C ALA A 53 -17.21 -23.72 34.74
N ARG A 54 -17.54 -24.98 34.40
CA ARG A 54 -16.95 -25.68 33.25
C ARG A 54 -17.29 -25.01 31.94
N SER A 55 -18.53 -24.58 31.77
CA SER A 55 -18.99 -23.90 30.56
C SER A 55 -18.27 -22.56 30.38
N LEU A 56 -18.13 -21.77 31.46
CA LEU A 56 -17.38 -20.52 31.46
C LEU A 56 -15.91 -20.72 31.05
N LEU A 57 -15.22 -21.70 31.64
CA LEU A 57 -13.83 -21.99 31.29
C LEU A 57 -13.68 -22.53 29.87
N GLY A 58 -14.64 -23.32 29.40
CA GLY A 58 -14.71 -23.75 27.99
C GLY A 58 -14.82 -22.55 27.04
N PHE A 59 -15.67 -21.57 27.35
CA PHE A 59 -15.75 -20.33 26.58
C PHE A 59 -14.47 -19.46 26.72
N ALA A 60 -13.84 -19.45 27.89
CA ALA A 60 -12.60 -18.70 28.12
C ALA A 60 -11.43 -19.20 27.27
N LEU A 61 -11.43 -20.47 26.85
CA LEU A 61 -10.43 -21.00 25.91
C LEU A 61 -10.49 -20.35 24.51
N PHE A 62 -11.59 -19.67 24.16
CA PHE A 62 -11.68 -18.86 22.93
C PHE A 62 -11.04 -17.47 23.09
N SER A 63 -10.77 -17.00 24.30
CA SER A 63 -10.16 -15.67 24.53
C SER A 63 -8.72 -15.56 24.02
N PRO A 64 -7.83 -16.57 24.18
CA PRO A 64 -6.53 -16.61 23.51
C PRO A 64 -6.63 -16.41 21.99
N PHE A 65 -7.63 -17.01 21.33
CA PHE A 65 -7.83 -16.84 19.89
C PHE A 65 -8.18 -15.39 19.54
N ALA A 66 -9.07 -14.76 20.31
CA ALA A 66 -9.39 -13.33 20.13
C ALA A 66 -8.16 -12.43 20.35
N ALA A 67 -7.28 -12.76 21.30
CA ALA A 67 -6.02 -12.02 21.49
C ALA A 67 -5.09 -12.15 20.27
N PHE A 68 -4.96 -13.36 19.69
CA PHE A 68 -4.17 -13.59 18.48
C PHE A 68 -4.72 -12.92 17.21
N LEU A 69 -6.03 -12.64 17.17
CA LEU A 69 -6.60 -11.83 16.10
C LEU A 69 -6.14 -10.38 16.16
N LEU A 70 -5.89 -9.85 17.37
CA LEU A 70 -5.48 -8.45 17.59
C LEU A 70 -3.96 -8.27 17.50
N ASP A 71 -3.19 -9.18 18.09
CA ASP A 71 -1.73 -9.12 18.12
C ASP A 71 -1.11 -10.54 18.12
N GLN A 72 -0.04 -10.72 17.35
CA GLN A 72 0.71 -11.98 17.26
C GLN A 72 2.14 -11.85 17.81
N GLY A 73 2.43 -10.76 18.52
CA GLY A 73 3.71 -10.52 19.16
C GLY A 73 4.08 -11.56 20.23
N PRO A 74 5.36 -11.60 20.64
CA PRO A 74 5.86 -12.58 21.61
C PRO A 74 5.19 -12.45 22.99
N LEU A 75 4.85 -11.22 23.41
CA LEU A 75 4.15 -10.97 24.68
C LEU A 75 2.74 -11.56 24.66
N THR A 76 1.96 -11.25 23.63
CA THR A 76 0.59 -11.77 23.47
C THR A 76 0.59 -13.28 23.37
N THR A 77 1.55 -13.86 22.64
CA THR A 77 1.75 -15.30 22.56
C THR A 77 1.98 -15.92 23.95
N GLY A 78 2.89 -15.34 24.75
CA GLY A 78 3.19 -15.81 26.10
C GLY A 78 1.99 -15.73 27.05
N LEU A 79 1.26 -14.60 27.04
CA LEU A 79 0.07 -14.40 27.86
C LEU A 79 -1.09 -15.32 27.45
N ALA A 80 -1.31 -15.49 26.15
CA ALA A 80 -2.32 -16.38 25.60
C ALA A 80 -2.04 -17.85 25.98
N ALA A 81 -0.79 -18.29 25.90
CA ALA A 81 -0.38 -19.62 26.33
C ALA A 81 -0.59 -19.82 27.85
N LEU A 82 -0.20 -18.84 28.66
CA LEU A 82 -0.40 -18.88 30.11
C LEU A 82 -1.89 -18.96 30.47
N ALA A 83 -2.74 -18.14 29.81
CA ALA A 83 -4.18 -18.14 30.01
C ALA A 83 -4.82 -19.48 29.62
N ALA A 84 -4.41 -20.07 28.49
CA ALA A 84 -4.88 -21.38 28.05
C ALA A 84 -4.48 -22.48 29.05
N VAL A 85 -3.23 -22.51 29.51
CA VAL A 85 -2.76 -23.48 30.52
C VAL A 85 -3.53 -23.30 31.83
N ALA A 86 -3.74 -22.07 32.29
CA ALA A 86 -4.51 -21.79 33.51
C ALA A 86 -5.96 -22.28 33.39
N ALA A 87 -6.61 -22.05 32.25
CA ALA A 87 -7.98 -22.52 31.99
C ALA A 87 -8.07 -24.06 31.96
N LEU A 88 -7.10 -24.74 31.33
CA LEU A 88 -7.02 -26.20 31.30
C LEU A 88 -6.78 -26.81 32.69
N LEU A 89 -5.89 -26.22 33.49
CA LEU A 89 -5.66 -26.63 34.87
C LEU A 89 -6.93 -26.45 35.72
N ALA A 90 -7.65 -25.34 35.54
CA ALA A 90 -8.91 -25.10 36.23
C ALA A 90 -10.01 -26.10 35.81
N LEU A 91 -10.12 -26.42 34.52
CA LEU A 91 -11.03 -27.45 34.01
C LEU A 91 -10.71 -28.83 34.58
N GLN A 92 -9.42 -29.19 34.64
CA GLN A 92 -8.98 -30.46 35.24
C GLN A 92 -9.38 -30.55 36.72
N ARG A 93 -9.25 -29.46 37.48
CA ARG A 93 -9.70 -29.40 38.88
C ARG A 93 -11.21 -29.55 39.02
N LEU A 94 -11.99 -28.86 38.19
CA LEU A 94 -13.45 -28.99 38.20
C LEU A 94 -13.92 -30.42 37.85
N ALA A 95 -13.20 -31.11 36.97
CA ALA A 95 -13.48 -32.50 36.64
C ALA A 95 -13.16 -33.44 37.81
N GLN A 96 -12.08 -33.19 38.55
CA GLN A 96 -11.73 -33.96 39.76
C GLN A 96 -12.75 -33.77 40.88
N ASP A 97 -13.18 -32.52 41.13
CA ASP A 97 -14.17 -32.19 42.14
C ASP A 97 -15.54 -32.83 41.81
N GLU A 98 -15.94 -32.91 40.53
CA GLU A 98 -17.16 -33.63 40.12
C GLU A 98 -17.03 -35.16 40.27
N GLY A 99 -15.87 -35.71 39.87
CA GLY A 99 -15.59 -37.14 39.97
C GLY A 99 -15.22 -37.61 41.38
N HIS A 100 -15.35 -36.75 42.40
CA HIS A 100 -14.98 -37.02 43.81
C HIS A 100 -13.58 -37.65 43.95
N SER A 101 -12.67 -37.29 43.05
CA SER A 101 -11.32 -37.86 42.99
C SER A 101 -10.34 -37.04 43.82
N PRO A 102 -9.32 -37.66 44.43
CA PRO A 102 -8.32 -36.93 45.22
C PRO A 102 -7.58 -35.91 44.35
N ARG A 103 -7.39 -34.72 44.89
CA ARG A 103 -6.71 -33.61 44.20
C ARG A 103 -5.25 -33.96 43.96
N LEU A 104 -4.82 -33.87 42.70
CA LEU A 104 -3.42 -34.07 42.34
C LEU A 104 -2.57 -32.85 42.74
N PRO A 105 -1.27 -33.04 43.10
CA PRO A 105 -0.34 -31.93 43.26
C PRO A 105 -0.13 -31.21 41.92
N LEU A 106 0.30 -29.94 41.95
CA LEU A 106 0.45 -29.10 40.75
C LEU A 106 1.30 -29.76 39.65
N ARG A 107 2.39 -30.45 40.03
CA ARG A 107 3.22 -31.21 39.07
C ARG A 107 2.44 -32.31 38.35
N GLY A 108 1.55 -33.01 39.06
CA GLY A 108 0.67 -34.02 38.48
C GLY A 108 -0.39 -33.42 37.55
N GLN A 109 -0.93 -32.25 37.91
CA GLN A 109 -1.86 -31.50 37.05
C GLN A 109 -1.19 -31.05 35.76
N LEU A 110 -0.01 -30.41 35.86
CA LEU A 110 0.77 -29.98 34.70
C LEU A 110 1.14 -31.15 33.78
N ARG A 111 1.52 -32.31 34.32
CA ARG A 111 1.80 -33.51 33.52
C ARG A 111 0.54 -34.02 32.80
N GLY A 112 -0.62 -33.96 33.45
CA GLY A 112 -1.90 -34.32 32.85
C GLY A 112 -2.28 -33.40 31.68
N VAL A 113 -2.22 -32.08 31.89
CA VAL A 113 -2.46 -31.08 30.84
C VAL A 113 -1.44 -31.23 29.70
N GLY A 114 -0.16 -31.42 30.03
CA GLY A 114 0.89 -31.64 29.03
C GLY A 114 0.64 -32.89 28.17
N ARG A 115 0.13 -33.98 28.75
CA ARG A 115 -0.24 -35.18 27.98
C ARG A 115 -1.41 -34.90 27.03
N LEU A 116 -2.43 -34.16 27.47
CA LEU A 116 -3.56 -33.78 26.62
C LEU A 116 -3.11 -32.89 25.46
N LEU A 117 -2.25 -31.90 25.73
CA LEU A 117 -1.65 -31.06 24.70
C LEU A 117 -0.80 -31.87 23.72
N GLY A 118 -0.01 -32.83 24.22
CA GLY A 118 0.79 -33.73 23.39
C GLY A 118 -0.04 -34.61 22.45
N ILE A 119 -1.25 -35.01 22.87
CA ILE A 119 -2.21 -35.74 22.01
C ILE A 119 -2.86 -34.80 20.99
N GLY A 120 -3.19 -33.56 21.39
CA GLY A 120 -3.81 -32.58 20.51
C GLY A 120 -2.86 -32.00 19.46
N LEU A 121 -1.56 -31.93 19.73
CA LEU A 121 -0.58 -31.29 18.86
C LEU A 121 -0.46 -31.96 17.47
N PRO A 122 -0.35 -33.29 17.33
CA PRO A 122 -0.36 -33.95 16.03
C PRO A 122 -1.63 -33.66 15.23
N LEU A 123 -2.80 -33.63 15.88
CA LEU A 123 -4.07 -33.31 15.22
C LEU A 123 -4.09 -31.85 14.75
N ALA A 124 -3.61 -30.93 15.57
CA ALA A 124 -3.48 -29.52 15.20
C ALA A 124 -2.52 -29.31 14.02
N LEU A 125 -1.37 -30.00 14.02
CA LEU A 125 -0.40 -29.96 12.93
C LEU A 125 -0.97 -30.57 11.64
N ALA A 126 -1.71 -31.68 11.74
CA ALA A 126 -2.40 -32.29 10.60
C ALA A 126 -3.45 -31.33 10.02
N CYS A 127 -4.28 -30.71 10.87
CA CYS A 127 -5.23 -29.68 10.42
C CYS A 127 -4.51 -28.49 9.78
N PHE A 128 -3.40 -28.02 10.35
CA PHE A 128 -2.62 -26.92 9.79
C PHE A 128 -2.03 -27.24 8.40
N TRP A 129 -1.67 -28.50 8.16
CA TRP A 129 -1.12 -28.94 6.88
C TRP A 129 -2.19 -29.25 5.83
N LEU A 130 -3.31 -29.86 6.25
CA LEU A 130 -4.40 -30.26 5.36
C LEU A 130 -5.35 -29.12 5.01
N PHE A 131 -5.55 -28.14 5.89
CA PHE A 131 -6.45 -27.02 5.60
C PHE A 131 -5.73 -25.94 4.77
N PRO A 132 -6.30 -25.53 3.63
CA PRO A 132 -5.71 -24.46 2.82
C PRO A 132 -5.69 -23.15 3.62
N ARG A 133 -4.56 -22.43 3.55
CA ARG A 133 -4.46 -21.09 4.13
C ARG A 133 -5.28 -20.14 3.28
N LEU A 134 -6.49 -19.85 3.73
CA LEU A 134 -7.35 -18.88 3.06
C LEU A 134 -6.85 -17.48 3.36
N SER A 135 -6.48 -16.75 2.31
CA SER A 135 -6.08 -15.34 2.37
C SER A 135 -7.25 -14.40 2.64
N THR A 136 -8.48 -14.92 2.61
CA THR A 136 -9.70 -14.18 2.90
C THR A 136 -10.53 -14.92 3.95
N PRO A 137 -11.13 -14.21 4.92
CA PRO A 137 -12.08 -14.82 5.85
C PRO A 137 -13.20 -15.51 5.08
N LEU A 138 -13.54 -16.76 5.42
CA LEU A 138 -14.73 -17.44 4.88
C LEU A 138 -16.02 -16.74 5.34
N TRP A 139 -15.96 -16.04 6.47
CA TRP A 139 -17.07 -15.34 7.10
C TRP A 139 -16.56 -14.02 7.67
N GLY A 140 -17.26 -12.92 7.35
CA GLY A 140 -16.86 -11.56 7.71
C GLY A 140 -16.62 -10.68 6.48
N VAL A 141 -16.84 -9.37 6.63
CA VAL A 141 -16.45 -8.40 5.60
C VAL A 141 -14.92 -8.45 5.55
N PRO A 142 -14.28 -8.70 4.40
CA PRO A 142 -12.83 -8.60 4.31
C PRO A 142 -12.44 -7.23 4.86
N GLU A 143 -11.34 -7.14 5.60
CA GLU A 143 -10.57 -5.89 5.66
C GLU A 143 -10.09 -5.63 4.22
N ARG A 144 -11.03 -5.24 3.36
CA ARG A 144 -10.75 -4.64 2.07
C ARG A 144 -9.85 -3.46 2.39
N ALA A 145 -8.91 -3.18 1.49
CA ALA A 145 -8.03 -2.00 1.51
C ALA A 145 -8.75 -0.63 1.51
N VAL A 146 -9.91 -0.52 2.16
CA VAL A 146 -10.64 0.68 2.51
C VAL A 146 -9.83 1.39 3.60
N GLY A 147 -8.69 1.96 3.23
CA GLY A 147 -7.83 2.68 4.16
C GLY A 147 -6.36 2.77 3.77
N THR A 148 -5.89 2.02 2.78
CA THR A 148 -4.50 2.12 2.29
C THR A 148 -4.50 2.84 0.94
N PRO A 149 -4.23 4.15 0.89
CA PRO A 149 -4.23 4.89 -0.36
C PRO A 149 -3.16 4.32 -1.29
N GLY A 150 -3.55 3.86 -2.48
CA GLY A 150 -2.58 3.53 -3.54
C GLY A 150 -1.93 4.79 -4.13
N LEU A 151 -1.05 4.62 -5.12
CA LEU A 151 -0.63 5.73 -5.99
C LEU A 151 -1.86 6.43 -6.56
N ALA A 152 -2.04 7.70 -6.21
CA ALA A 152 -3.21 8.47 -6.57
C ALA A 152 -3.19 8.89 -8.05
N ASP A 153 -4.38 9.12 -8.63
CA ASP A 153 -4.56 9.72 -9.96
C ASP A 153 -4.18 11.21 -10.01
N SER A 154 -3.58 11.72 -8.95
CA SER A 154 -3.18 13.11 -8.81
C SER A 154 -2.02 13.25 -7.85
N MET A 155 -1.25 14.31 -8.04
CA MET A 155 -0.09 14.66 -7.22
C MET A 155 -0.28 16.10 -6.73
N ALA A 156 -0.34 16.24 -5.41
CA ALA A 156 -0.33 17.50 -4.69
C ALA A 156 0.66 17.40 -3.52
N PRO A 157 1.19 18.52 -3.01
CA PRO A 157 2.26 18.51 -2.00
C PRO A 157 1.89 17.81 -0.69
N ASP A 158 0.66 18.00 -0.21
CA ASP A 158 0.14 17.50 1.07
C ASP A 158 0.01 15.97 1.10
N GLN A 159 -0.66 15.39 0.10
CA GLN A 159 -1.00 13.96 0.06
C GLN A 159 0.20 13.03 -0.13
N TRP A 160 1.34 13.57 -0.56
CA TRP A 160 2.50 12.78 -0.95
C TRP A 160 3.55 12.66 0.14
N LEU A 161 3.64 13.65 1.03
CA LEU A 161 4.50 13.58 2.20
C LEU A 161 4.09 12.42 3.11
N ASP A 162 2.79 12.19 3.28
CA ASP A 162 2.27 11.03 4.03
C ASP A 162 2.72 9.70 3.41
N LEU A 163 2.72 9.60 2.07
CA LEU A 163 3.19 8.41 1.35
C LEU A 163 4.71 8.22 1.51
N MET A 164 5.47 9.32 1.45
CA MET A 164 6.92 9.30 1.59
C MET A 164 7.39 9.03 3.04
N ALA A 165 6.55 9.26 4.03
CA ALA A 165 6.82 8.97 5.44
C ALA A 165 6.50 7.52 5.85
N ASP A 166 5.85 6.75 4.97
CA ASP A 166 5.37 5.39 5.24
C ASP A 166 6.40 4.32 4.83
N ASP A 167 6.97 3.60 5.79
CA ASP A 167 8.00 2.59 5.55
C ASP A 167 7.44 1.20 5.17
N THR A 168 6.11 1.04 5.10
CA THR A 168 5.50 -0.25 4.80
C THR A 168 5.75 -0.66 3.34
N PRO A 169 5.84 -1.98 3.05
CA PRO A 169 5.99 -2.45 1.68
C PRO A 169 4.83 -1.96 0.79
N ALA A 170 5.14 -1.45 -0.40
CA ALA A 170 4.18 -1.25 -1.47
C ALA A 170 4.12 -2.49 -2.37
N LEU A 171 5.28 -3.09 -2.64
CA LEU A 171 5.41 -4.30 -3.45
C LEU A 171 6.72 -5.03 -3.19
N ARG A 172 6.72 -6.32 -3.51
CA ARG A 172 7.93 -7.17 -3.51
C ARG A 172 8.20 -7.65 -4.93
N VAL A 173 9.46 -7.67 -5.32
CA VAL A 173 9.87 -8.03 -6.68
C VAL A 173 10.87 -9.17 -6.66
N GLN A 174 10.60 -10.18 -7.49
CA GLN A 174 11.53 -11.26 -7.79
C GLN A 174 11.91 -11.19 -9.26
N PHE A 175 13.21 -11.03 -9.54
CA PHE A 175 13.73 -11.06 -10.90
C PHE A 175 14.10 -12.49 -11.31
N PHE A 176 13.85 -12.83 -12.57
CA PHE A 176 14.24 -14.10 -13.17
C PHE A 176 15.36 -13.84 -14.18
N GLY A 177 16.59 -13.73 -13.68
CA GLY A 177 17.77 -13.45 -14.50
C GLY A 177 18.50 -12.20 -14.02
N ALA A 178 18.95 -11.37 -14.97
CA ALA A 178 19.66 -10.13 -14.65
C ALA A 178 18.76 -9.18 -13.85
N VAL A 179 19.37 -8.47 -12.90
CA VAL A 179 18.70 -7.42 -12.13
C VAL A 179 19.08 -6.07 -12.74
N PRO A 180 18.11 -5.16 -12.99
CA PRO A 180 18.41 -3.80 -13.46
C PRO A 180 19.28 -3.03 -12.48
N GLU A 181 20.18 -2.21 -13.02
CA GLU A 181 21.03 -1.31 -12.23
C GLU A 181 20.18 -0.33 -11.40
N PRO A 182 20.69 0.22 -10.27
CA PRO A 182 19.91 1.14 -9.44
C PRO A 182 19.28 2.31 -10.20
N ALA A 183 19.99 2.90 -11.16
CA ALA A 183 19.50 3.99 -11.99
C ALA A 183 18.37 3.58 -12.96
N GLN A 184 18.15 2.28 -13.18
CA GLN A 184 17.11 1.76 -14.06
C GLN A 184 15.86 1.32 -13.30
N ARG A 185 15.88 1.28 -11.97
CA ARG A 185 14.76 0.80 -11.14
C ARG A 185 13.70 1.88 -10.91
N TYR A 186 13.11 2.35 -12.00
CA TYR A 186 11.92 3.20 -11.96
C TYR A 186 10.67 2.34 -12.15
N TRP A 187 9.81 2.34 -11.15
CA TRP A 187 8.57 1.58 -11.13
C TRP A 187 7.42 2.48 -11.58
N ARG A 188 7.24 2.59 -12.91
CA ARG A 188 6.23 3.39 -13.58
C ARG A 188 4.82 3.06 -13.10
N GLY A 189 4.12 4.07 -12.60
CA GLY A 189 2.69 4.04 -12.31
C GLY A 189 1.89 4.96 -13.24
N PRO A 190 0.96 5.77 -12.72
CA PRO A 190 0.12 6.63 -13.55
C PRO A 190 0.87 7.85 -14.10
N VAL A 191 0.49 8.23 -15.33
CA VAL A 191 0.96 9.46 -15.98
C VAL A 191 -0.02 10.61 -15.77
N LEU A 192 0.49 11.72 -15.25
CA LEU A 192 -0.25 12.95 -14.96
C LEU A 192 0.05 14.00 -16.04
N THR A 193 -0.98 14.36 -16.79
CA THR A 193 -0.86 15.28 -17.93
C THR A 193 -1.58 16.60 -17.68
N SER A 194 -2.59 16.64 -16.82
CA SER A 194 -3.35 17.86 -16.54
C SER A 194 -2.75 18.60 -15.34
N PHE A 195 -2.56 19.91 -15.46
CA PHE A 195 -2.06 20.79 -14.42
C PHE A 195 -2.99 21.99 -14.26
N ASP A 196 -3.43 22.28 -13.04
CA ASP A 196 -4.36 23.37 -12.73
C ASP A 196 -3.68 24.62 -12.13
N GLY A 197 -2.36 24.57 -11.94
CA GLY A 197 -1.57 25.63 -11.30
C GLY A 197 -0.92 25.15 -10.00
N HIS A 198 -1.50 24.14 -9.35
CA HIS A 198 -0.99 23.56 -8.11
C HIS A 198 -0.95 22.03 -8.13
N ARG A 199 -1.97 21.37 -8.69
CA ARG A 199 -2.15 19.92 -8.69
C ARG A 199 -1.95 19.37 -10.10
N TRP A 200 -1.19 18.28 -10.15
CA TRP A 200 -1.13 17.41 -11.33
C TRP A 200 -2.18 16.32 -11.24
N SER A 201 -2.85 16.01 -12.34
CA SER A 201 -3.86 14.96 -12.40
C SER A 201 -3.83 14.19 -13.72
N ARG A 202 -4.35 12.97 -13.70
CA ARG A 202 -4.54 12.20 -14.92
C ARG A 202 -5.60 12.85 -15.79
N ASP A 203 -5.28 12.98 -17.07
CA ASP A 203 -6.28 13.35 -18.05
C ASP A 203 -7.14 12.12 -18.41
N ARG A 204 -8.45 12.23 -18.15
CA ARG A 204 -9.40 11.13 -18.36
C ARG A 204 -9.51 10.70 -19.81
N ALA A 205 -9.35 11.62 -20.75
CA ALA A 205 -9.47 11.30 -22.17
C ALA A 205 -8.18 10.63 -22.69
N THR A 206 -7.00 11.02 -22.23
CA THR A 206 -5.75 10.26 -22.42
C THR A 206 -5.86 8.85 -21.81
N ALA A 207 -6.38 8.72 -20.59
CA ALA A 207 -6.52 7.42 -19.90
C ALA A 207 -7.51 6.43 -20.55
N ARG A 208 -8.33 6.89 -21.51
CA ARG A 208 -9.28 6.06 -22.28
C ARG A 208 -8.75 5.71 -23.67
N ARG A 209 -7.64 6.31 -24.10
CA ARG A 209 -7.03 6.03 -25.40
C ARG A 209 -6.18 4.75 -25.32
N PRO A 210 -6.06 4.01 -26.43
CA PRO A 210 -5.21 2.82 -26.48
C PRO A 210 -3.75 3.19 -26.25
N ALA A 211 -2.97 2.21 -25.77
CA ALA A 211 -1.54 2.34 -25.63
C ALA A 211 -0.87 2.60 -26.99
N PRO A 212 0.22 3.40 -27.02
CA PRO A 212 0.98 3.62 -28.24
C PRO A 212 1.78 2.37 -28.63
N VAL A 213 2.32 2.40 -29.84
CA VAL A 213 3.31 1.39 -30.27
C VAL A 213 4.65 1.71 -29.60
N VAL A 214 5.22 0.68 -28.97
CA VAL A 214 6.54 0.74 -28.33
C VAL A 214 7.41 -0.33 -28.97
N GLU A 215 8.53 0.09 -29.57
CA GLU A 215 9.57 -0.82 -30.03
C GLU A 215 10.55 -1.02 -28.86
N ALA A 216 10.40 -2.12 -28.14
CA ALA A 216 11.25 -2.48 -27.02
C ALA A 216 12.60 -3.07 -27.49
N ALA A 217 13.65 -2.87 -26.70
CA ALA A 217 14.92 -3.56 -26.91
C ALA A 217 14.76 -5.09 -26.77
N ALA A 218 15.61 -5.86 -27.45
CA ALA A 218 15.57 -7.32 -27.41
C ALA A 218 15.90 -7.91 -26.03
N GLN A 219 16.77 -7.23 -25.27
CA GLN A 219 17.10 -7.61 -23.90
C GLN A 219 16.23 -6.81 -22.92
N GLY A 220 15.64 -7.54 -21.97
CA GLY A 220 14.79 -6.98 -20.93
C GLY A 220 14.92 -7.74 -19.62
N TRP A 221 13.96 -7.49 -18.74
CA TRP A 221 13.89 -8.06 -17.41
C TRP A 221 12.55 -8.78 -17.25
N ASP A 222 12.63 -10.08 -16.99
CA ASP A 222 11.50 -10.89 -16.54
C ASP A 222 11.43 -10.84 -15.02
N TYR A 223 10.27 -10.51 -14.48
CA TYR A 223 10.10 -10.42 -13.04
C TYR A 223 8.65 -10.68 -12.61
N GLN A 224 8.50 -10.93 -11.32
CA GLN A 224 7.23 -11.05 -10.65
C GLN A 224 7.10 -9.96 -9.59
N ILE A 225 5.94 -9.31 -9.54
CA ILE A 225 5.57 -8.39 -8.48
C ILE A 225 4.49 -9.04 -7.62
N ASP A 226 4.73 -9.09 -6.32
CA ASP A 226 3.71 -9.30 -5.29
C ASP A 226 3.30 -7.91 -4.76
N TYR A 227 2.13 -7.45 -5.18
CA TYR A 227 1.61 -6.09 -4.99
C TYR A 227 0.67 -6.04 -3.78
N GLU A 228 0.96 -5.15 -2.82
CA GLU A 228 0.20 -5.04 -1.58
C GLU A 228 -1.21 -4.47 -1.80
N PRO A 229 -2.19 -4.78 -0.94
CA PRO A 229 -3.56 -4.31 -1.09
C PRO A 229 -3.68 -2.78 -1.18
N THR A 230 -4.46 -2.26 -2.14
CA THR A 230 -4.83 -0.84 -2.26
C THR A 230 -6.30 -0.67 -2.64
N ASP A 231 -6.85 0.52 -2.41
CA ASP A 231 -8.19 0.91 -2.85
C ASP A 231 -8.28 1.19 -4.36
N ARG A 232 -7.15 1.13 -5.09
CA ARG A 232 -7.04 1.49 -6.51
C ARG A 232 -6.93 0.26 -7.42
N ARG A 233 -6.98 0.54 -8.73
CA ARG A 233 -6.77 -0.43 -9.81
C ARG A 233 -5.46 -0.20 -10.55
N LEU A 234 -4.63 0.73 -10.07
CA LEU A 234 -3.39 1.08 -10.73
C LEU A 234 -2.27 0.19 -10.22
N LEU A 235 -1.57 -0.39 -11.18
CA LEU A 235 -0.37 -1.15 -10.94
C LEU A 235 0.84 -0.28 -11.25
N VAL A 236 2.00 -0.69 -10.71
CA VAL A 236 3.27 -0.22 -11.22
C VAL A 236 4.04 -1.35 -11.89
N ALA A 237 4.91 -1.00 -12.82
CA ALA A 237 5.80 -1.91 -13.51
C ALA A 237 7.17 -1.26 -13.67
N LEU A 238 8.23 -2.06 -13.84
CA LEU A 238 9.55 -1.53 -14.21
C LEU A 238 9.45 -0.81 -15.55
N ASP A 239 10.00 0.39 -15.65
CA ASP A 239 9.92 1.21 -16.85
C ASP A 239 10.87 0.66 -17.94
N LEU A 240 10.45 0.37 -19.17
CA LEU A 240 9.10 0.41 -19.73
C LEU A 240 8.54 -1.02 -19.90
N PRO A 241 7.31 -1.33 -19.46
CA PRO A 241 6.75 -2.66 -19.63
C PRO A 241 6.37 -2.93 -21.08
N SER A 242 6.77 -4.08 -21.62
CA SER A 242 6.58 -4.41 -23.04
C SER A 242 5.20 -5.00 -23.36
N ARG A 243 4.54 -5.58 -22.34
CA ARG A 243 3.23 -6.24 -22.47
C ARG A 243 2.44 -6.12 -21.16
N ALA A 244 1.13 -5.95 -21.30
CA ALA A 244 0.24 -5.99 -20.15
C ALA A 244 0.03 -7.45 -19.72
N PRO A 245 0.17 -7.79 -18.42
CA PRO A 245 -0.20 -9.10 -17.93
C PRO A 245 -1.71 -9.36 -18.07
N GLU A 246 -2.12 -10.62 -18.02
CA GLU A 246 -3.53 -11.01 -18.11
C GLU A 246 -4.38 -10.34 -17.01
N GLY A 247 -5.57 -9.86 -17.36
CA GLY A 247 -6.45 -9.12 -16.44
C GLY A 247 -6.02 -7.67 -16.19
N SER A 248 -5.18 -7.12 -17.08
CA SER A 248 -4.75 -5.72 -17.04
C SER A 248 -4.61 -5.12 -18.44
N SER A 249 -4.59 -3.79 -18.51
CA SER A 249 -4.48 -3.03 -19.75
C SER A 249 -3.61 -1.79 -19.57
N PHE A 250 -2.96 -1.37 -20.66
CA PHE A 250 -2.26 -0.08 -20.74
C PHE A 250 -3.18 1.02 -21.27
N ASP A 251 -2.93 2.25 -20.84
CA ASP A 251 -3.46 3.46 -21.47
C ASP A 251 -2.42 4.13 -22.39
N ALA A 252 -2.79 5.24 -23.04
CA ALA A 252 -1.91 6.02 -23.90
C ALA A 252 -0.66 6.60 -23.19
N GLY A 253 -0.64 6.64 -21.86
CA GLY A 253 0.52 7.03 -21.06
C GLY A 253 1.43 5.85 -20.71
N MET A 254 1.15 4.63 -21.19
CA MET A 254 1.78 3.40 -20.71
C MET A 254 1.55 3.15 -19.20
N SER A 255 0.45 3.68 -18.63
CA SER A 255 0.06 3.38 -17.25
C SER A 255 -0.64 2.03 -17.21
N LEU A 256 -0.26 1.15 -16.28
CA LEU A 256 -0.85 -0.18 -16.16
C LEU A 256 -2.07 -0.16 -15.21
N ARG A 257 -3.21 -0.68 -15.68
CA ARG A 257 -4.46 -0.77 -14.91
C ARG A 257 -4.99 -2.20 -14.87
N SER A 258 -5.28 -2.69 -13.67
CA SER A 258 -5.98 -3.95 -13.44
C SER A 258 -7.48 -3.83 -13.72
N ASP A 259 -8.08 -4.90 -14.23
CA ASP A 259 -9.53 -4.98 -14.43
C ASP A 259 -10.30 -5.05 -13.10
N ARG A 260 -9.63 -5.51 -12.04
CA ARG A 260 -10.18 -5.72 -10.70
C ARG A 260 -9.55 -4.74 -9.69
N THR A 261 -10.24 -4.47 -8.59
CA THR A 261 -9.65 -3.72 -7.47
C THR A 261 -8.55 -4.54 -6.81
N LEU A 262 -7.45 -3.89 -6.46
CA LEU A 262 -6.29 -4.54 -5.82
C LEU A 262 -6.51 -4.69 -4.31
N SER A 263 -7.67 -5.16 -3.89
CA SER A 263 -8.09 -5.20 -2.48
C SER A 263 -7.45 -6.32 -1.64
N ALA A 264 -6.60 -7.14 -2.24
CA ALA A 264 -5.85 -8.22 -1.60
C ALA A 264 -4.46 -8.33 -2.26
N LEU A 265 -3.52 -9.00 -1.58
CA LEU A 265 -2.20 -9.27 -2.14
C LEU A 265 -2.35 -9.94 -3.51
N SER A 266 -1.78 -9.34 -4.54
CA SER A 266 -1.92 -9.80 -5.91
C SER A 266 -0.56 -10.04 -6.55
N ARG A 267 -0.48 -11.04 -7.42
CA ARG A 267 0.78 -11.47 -8.04
C ARG A 267 0.71 -11.27 -9.54
N TRP A 268 1.72 -10.63 -10.09
CA TRP A 268 1.79 -10.27 -11.50
C TRP A 268 3.13 -10.66 -12.07
N ARG A 269 3.14 -11.38 -13.21
CA ARG A 269 4.38 -11.67 -13.96
C ARG A 269 4.47 -10.70 -15.12
N LEU A 270 5.56 -9.96 -15.19
CA LEU A 270 5.76 -8.88 -16.16
C LEU A 270 7.10 -9.04 -16.87
N HIS A 271 7.19 -8.37 -18.01
CA HIS A 271 8.42 -8.18 -18.75
C HIS A 271 8.56 -6.70 -19.08
N SER A 272 9.74 -6.15 -18.84
CA SER A 272 10.08 -4.76 -19.18
C SER A 272 11.39 -4.70 -19.93
N ALA A 273 11.52 -3.74 -20.83
CA ALA A 273 12.72 -3.53 -21.61
C ALA A 273 12.86 -2.04 -21.94
N PRO A 274 14.10 -1.52 -22.06
CA PRO A 274 14.32 -0.15 -22.51
C PRO A 274 13.68 0.08 -23.89
N PRO A 275 13.00 1.22 -24.11
CA PRO A 275 12.44 1.54 -25.42
C PRO A 275 13.55 1.90 -26.42
N GLN A 276 13.51 1.33 -27.63
CA GLN A 276 14.24 1.84 -28.79
C GLN A 276 13.47 2.99 -29.46
N ARG A 277 12.15 2.85 -29.55
CA ARG A 277 11.23 3.91 -29.96
C ARG A 277 9.97 3.87 -29.10
N PHE A 278 9.54 5.03 -28.63
CA PHE A 278 8.36 5.16 -27.76
C PHE A 278 7.42 6.26 -28.27
N ASP A 279 6.38 5.89 -29.03
CA ASP A 279 5.35 6.83 -29.50
C ASP A 279 5.93 7.97 -30.34
N THR A 280 6.64 7.65 -31.43
CA THR A 280 7.32 8.64 -32.28
C THR A 280 6.39 9.51 -33.12
N ASP A 281 5.09 9.21 -33.15
CA ASP A 281 4.05 10.00 -33.82
C ASP A 281 2.95 10.40 -32.83
N LEU A 282 3.17 11.51 -32.14
CA LEU A 282 2.27 11.97 -31.10
C LEU A 282 1.01 12.58 -31.71
N SER A 283 -0.14 11.92 -31.51
CA SER A 283 -1.41 12.41 -32.03
C SER A 283 -1.68 13.88 -31.63
N PRO A 284 -2.38 14.69 -32.47
CA PRO A 284 -2.63 16.10 -32.18
C PRO A 284 -3.31 16.34 -30.83
N TYR A 285 -4.16 15.40 -30.40
CA TYR A 285 -4.81 15.45 -29.09
C TYR A 285 -3.79 15.31 -27.95
N LEU A 286 -2.97 14.26 -27.98
CA LEU A 286 -1.96 14.00 -26.93
C LEU A 286 -0.92 15.11 -26.89
N ARG A 287 -0.51 15.64 -28.05
CA ARG A 287 0.38 16.80 -28.14
C ARG A 287 -0.21 18.02 -27.45
N ARG A 288 -1.48 18.35 -27.70
CA ARG A 288 -2.15 19.48 -27.03
C ARG A 288 -2.27 19.25 -25.52
N ALA A 289 -2.66 18.06 -25.09
CA ALA A 289 -2.77 17.74 -23.67
C ALA A 289 -1.41 17.89 -22.96
N ALA A 290 -0.33 17.40 -23.58
CA ALA A 290 1.02 17.47 -23.08
C ALA A 290 1.67 18.86 -23.18
N LEU A 291 1.02 19.85 -23.80
CA LEU A 291 1.45 21.25 -23.87
C LEU A 291 0.57 22.18 -23.01
N GLN A 292 -0.56 21.69 -22.51
CA GLN A 292 -1.53 22.51 -21.81
C GLN A 292 -0.98 23.03 -20.47
N LEU A 293 -1.17 24.32 -20.22
CA LEU A 293 -0.94 24.97 -18.93
C LEU A 293 -2.08 25.97 -18.66
N PRO A 294 -2.44 26.20 -17.39
CA PRO A 294 -3.43 27.21 -17.03
C PRO A 294 -2.86 28.62 -17.27
N PRO A 295 -3.67 29.57 -17.77
CA PRO A 295 -3.23 30.94 -17.96
C PRO A 295 -3.02 31.64 -16.61
N GLY A 296 -2.05 32.56 -16.54
CA GLY A 296 -1.86 33.45 -15.39
C GLY A 296 -1.13 32.83 -14.19
N PHE A 297 -0.48 31.68 -14.37
CA PHE A 297 0.37 31.03 -13.37
C PHE A 297 1.83 30.98 -13.85
N ASN A 298 2.77 31.10 -12.91
CA ASN A 298 4.21 30.98 -13.08
C ASN A 298 4.78 31.87 -14.22
N PRO A 299 4.53 33.20 -14.19
CA PRO A 299 4.91 34.10 -15.27
C PRO A 299 6.43 34.18 -15.51
N ARG A 300 7.26 34.05 -14.47
CA ARG A 300 8.73 34.10 -14.60
C ARG A 300 9.23 32.85 -15.31
N THR A 301 8.67 31.68 -14.97
CA THR A 301 8.96 30.42 -15.65
C THR A 301 8.54 30.49 -17.12
N ALA A 302 7.35 31.02 -17.42
CA ALA A 302 6.89 31.19 -18.78
C ALA A 302 7.79 32.13 -19.60
N GLN A 303 8.27 33.23 -18.99
CA GLN A 303 9.21 34.15 -19.62
C GLN A 303 10.56 33.47 -19.91
N LEU A 304 11.13 32.77 -18.93
CA LEU A 304 12.39 32.04 -19.07
C LEU A 304 12.31 31.00 -20.19
N ALA A 305 11.23 30.22 -20.22
CA ALA A 305 11.02 29.19 -21.24
C ALA A 305 10.94 29.77 -22.66
N ARG A 306 10.23 30.89 -22.84
CA ARG A 306 10.15 31.60 -24.12
C ARG A 306 11.50 32.14 -24.56
N GLN A 307 12.28 32.68 -23.62
CA GLN A 307 13.65 33.13 -23.90
C GLN A 307 14.51 31.95 -24.37
N TRP A 308 14.50 30.83 -23.65
CA TRP A 308 15.29 29.64 -24.04
C TRP A 308 14.87 29.08 -25.39
N ARG A 309 13.57 29.10 -25.71
CA ARG A 309 13.09 28.73 -27.04
C ARG A 309 13.60 29.68 -28.13
N GLN A 310 13.60 30.98 -27.88
CA GLN A 310 14.13 31.96 -28.84
C GLN A 310 15.63 31.77 -29.09
N GLU A 311 16.40 31.46 -28.03
CA GLU A 311 17.84 31.21 -28.12
C GLU A 311 18.17 29.88 -28.81
N ALA A 312 17.42 28.80 -28.53
CA ALA A 312 17.70 27.46 -29.04
C ALA A 312 17.03 27.15 -30.40
N GLY A 313 16.08 27.96 -30.85
CA GLY A 313 15.32 27.70 -32.08
C GLY A 313 14.53 26.38 -32.00
N ASN A 314 14.76 25.47 -32.94
CA ASN A 314 14.08 24.16 -33.01
C ASN A 314 14.81 23.03 -32.24
N ASP A 315 15.88 23.35 -31.51
CA ASP A 315 16.65 22.35 -30.75
C ASP A 315 16.02 22.10 -29.37
N ASP A 316 15.02 21.21 -29.32
CA ASP A 316 14.35 20.80 -28.07
C ASP A 316 15.34 20.15 -27.08
N GLU A 317 16.31 19.39 -27.59
CA GLU A 317 17.30 18.70 -26.75
C GLU A 317 18.25 19.67 -26.05
N ALA A 318 18.61 20.79 -26.69
CA ALA A 318 19.41 21.84 -26.06
C ALA A 318 18.69 22.46 -24.86
N ILE A 319 17.38 22.71 -24.97
CA ILE A 319 16.56 23.25 -23.87
C ILE A 319 16.48 22.26 -22.71
N VAL A 320 16.21 20.98 -23.01
CA VAL A 320 16.17 19.89 -22.01
C VAL A 320 17.52 19.77 -21.28
N ARG A 321 18.62 19.72 -22.03
CA ARG A 321 19.97 19.59 -21.47
C ARG A 321 20.34 20.78 -20.59
N ARG A 322 19.98 22.00 -21.01
CA ARG A 322 20.19 23.22 -20.23
C ARG A 322 19.40 23.19 -18.92
N ALA A 323 18.14 22.74 -18.94
CA ALA A 323 17.32 22.60 -17.74
C ALA A 323 17.94 21.59 -16.76
N LEU A 324 18.35 20.42 -17.24
CA LEU A 324 18.95 19.37 -16.40
C LEU A 324 20.27 19.85 -15.78
N GLN A 325 21.15 20.47 -16.57
CA GLN A 325 22.41 21.04 -16.05
C GLN A 325 22.17 22.12 -15.00
N TRP A 326 21.17 22.98 -15.22
CA TRP A 326 20.80 24.02 -14.27
C TRP A 326 20.33 23.43 -12.94
N ILE A 327 19.42 22.46 -13.00
CA ILE A 327 18.88 21.78 -11.83
C ILE A 327 19.98 21.05 -11.05
N THR A 328 20.82 20.27 -11.73
CA THR A 328 21.90 19.51 -11.07
C THR A 328 22.94 20.40 -10.38
N ARG A 329 23.20 21.60 -10.92
CA ARG A 329 24.21 22.51 -10.38
C ARG A 329 23.69 23.37 -9.23
N ASP A 330 22.45 23.86 -9.33
CA ASP A 330 21.99 24.98 -8.50
C ASP A 330 20.92 24.61 -7.45
N PHE A 331 20.42 23.37 -7.43
CA PHE A 331 19.29 22.95 -6.59
C PHE A 331 19.65 21.84 -5.61
N SER A 332 18.93 21.78 -4.49
CA SER A 332 19.11 20.77 -3.44
C SER A 332 17.82 19.95 -3.19
N TYR A 333 18.01 18.69 -2.76
CA TYR A 333 16.89 17.80 -2.42
C TYR A 333 16.57 17.87 -0.92
N THR A 334 15.33 18.18 -0.55
CA THR A 334 14.84 18.21 0.83
C THR A 334 13.34 17.92 0.90
N LEU A 335 12.90 17.24 1.98
CA LEU A 335 11.48 17.04 2.30
C LEU A 335 10.88 18.22 3.08
N GLU A 336 11.73 19.10 3.63
CA GLU A 336 11.31 20.31 4.34
C GLU A 336 11.15 21.46 3.34
N THR A 337 9.92 21.68 2.89
CA THR A 337 9.60 22.73 1.90
C THR A 337 8.58 23.73 2.43
N PRO A 338 8.66 25.02 2.06
CA PRO A 338 7.61 25.99 2.33
C PRO A 338 6.27 25.55 1.75
N ALA A 339 5.18 26.05 2.32
CA ALA A 339 3.85 25.87 1.72
C ALA A 339 3.81 26.50 0.31
N ALA A 340 3.08 25.86 -0.60
CA ALA A 340 2.95 26.35 -1.97
C ALA A 340 2.25 27.72 -1.99
N GLY A 341 2.93 28.73 -2.56
CA GLY A 341 2.35 30.02 -2.90
C GLY A 341 1.48 29.94 -4.16
N ARG A 342 1.04 31.10 -4.67
CA ARG A 342 0.24 31.20 -5.90
C ARG A 342 0.96 30.66 -7.13
N ASP A 343 2.26 30.91 -7.23
CA ASP A 343 3.10 30.55 -8.37
C ASP A 343 4.17 29.54 -7.94
N PRO A 344 3.78 28.29 -7.61
CA PRO A 344 4.67 27.33 -6.92
C PRO A 344 5.91 26.95 -7.73
N VAL A 345 5.85 27.02 -9.06
CA VAL A 345 7.00 26.72 -9.93
C VAL A 345 7.96 27.91 -9.96
N ASP A 346 7.46 29.14 -9.99
CA ASP A 346 8.32 30.33 -9.88
C ASP A 346 9.03 30.38 -8.53
N ASP A 347 8.28 30.10 -7.45
CA ASP A 347 8.84 30.05 -6.09
C ASP A 347 9.96 29.00 -5.97
N PHE A 348 9.75 27.81 -6.52
CA PHE A 348 10.77 26.76 -6.51
C PHE A 348 11.99 27.12 -7.37
N LEU A 349 11.79 27.53 -8.64
CA LEU A 349 12.90 27.74 -9.59
C LEU A 349 13.76 28.96 -9.26
N PHE A 350 13.18 29.99 -8.66
CA PHE A 350 13.86 31.26 -8.51
C PHE A 350 14.09 31.72 -7.07
N ASN A 351 13.28 31.26 -6.11
CA ASN A 351 13.38 31.72 -4.73
C ASN A 351 14.06 30.68 -3.84
N TYR A 352 13.48 29.48 -3.72
CA TYR A 352 13.96 28.49 -2.73
C TYR A 352 15.02 27.53 -3.28
N LYS A 353 14.87 27.07 -4.54
CA LYS A 353 15.77 26.08 -5.20
C LYS A 353 16.06 24.82 -4.39
N ALA A 354 15.17 24.48 -3.48
CA ALA A 354 15.25 23.32 -2.61
C ALA A 354 13.87 22.66 -2.55
N GLY A 355 13.79 21.35 -2.76
CA GLY A 355 12.54 20.63 -2.75
C GLY A 355 12.70 19.13 -2.95
N PHE A 356 11.62 18.41 -3.19
CA PHE A 356 11.64 16.96 -3.44
C PHE A 356 11.08 16.63 -4.83
N CYS A 357 11.00 15.34 -5.15
CA CYS A 357 10.72 14.84 -6.51
C CYS A 357 9.57 15.55 -7.23
N GLN A 358 8.47 15.87 -6.54
CA GLN A 358 7.34 16.60 -7.13
C GLN A 358 7.69 18.01 -7.60
N HIS A 359 8.49 18.74 -6.82
CA HIS A 359 8.90 20.11 -7.15
C HIS A 359 9.74 20.10 -8.42
N PHE A 360 10.72 19.19 -8.48
CA PHE A 360 11.57 19.01 -9.65
C PHE A 360 10.78 18.57 -10.89
N SER A 361 9.94 17.52 -10.79
CA SER A 361 9.19 17.02 -11.93
C SER A 361 8.17 18.05 -12.43
N SER A 362 7.43 18.69 -11.52
CA SER A 362 6.46 19.74 -11.85
C SER A 362 7.13 20.92 -12.53
N ALA A 363 8.19 21.47 -11.92
CA ALA A 363 8.87 22.64 -12.46
C ALA A 363 9.51 22.38 -13.82
N PHE A 364 10.14 21.22 -13.97
CA PHE A 364 10.70 20.81 -15.25
C PHE A 364 9.61 20.70 -16.33
N VAL A 365 8.50 20.01 -16.05
CA VAL A 365 7.42 19.85 -17.03
C VAL A 365 6.77 21.20 -17.38
N VAL A 366 6.52 22.07 -16.41
CA VAL A 366 5.97 23.42 -16.66
C VAL A 366 6.93 24.26 -17.51
N LEU A 367 8.24 24.17 -17.26
CA LEU A 367 9.26 24.85 -18.06
C LEU A 367 9.27 24.33 -19.51
N MET A 368 9.28 23.00 -19.71
CA MET A 368 9.27 22.38 -21.03
C MET A 368 8.00 22.74 -21.82
N ARG A 369 6.83 22.68 -21.18
CA ARG A 369 5.56 23.05 -21.82
C ARG A 369 5.52 24.51 -22.27
N ASN A 370 5.99 25.43 -21.43
CA ASN A 370 6.10 26.84 -21.84
C ASN A 370 7.14 27.06 -22.96
N ALA A 371 8.14 26.18 -23.09
CA ALA A 371 9.07 26.17 -24.21
C ALA A 371 8.51 25.49 -25.47
N GLY A 372 7.25 25.01 -25.44
CA GLY A 372 6.62 24.33 -26.58
C GLY A 372 7.02 22.87 -26.75
N ILE A 373 7.67 22.26 -25.75
CA ILE A 373 8.05 20.85 -25.72
C ILE A 373 6.95 20.06 -25.00
N PRO A 374 6.30 19.07 -25.65
CA PRO A 374 5.29 18.26 -24.98
C PRO A 374 5.93 17.49 -23.83
N ALA A 375 5.39 17.62 -22.63
CA ALA A 375 5.97 17.04 -21.42
C ALA A 375 4.87 16.57 -20.46
N ARG A 376 5.18 15.60 -19.60
CA ARG A 376 4.23 15.05 -18.61
C ARG A 376 4.95 14.55 -17.37
N VAL A 377 4.22 14.48 -16.26
CA VAL A 377 4.71 13.92 -15.01
C VAL A 377 4.35 12.45 -14.95
N VAL A 378 5.28 11.61 -14.53
CA VAL A 378 5.03 10.19 -14.23
C VAL A 378 5.22 10.00 -12.73
N THR A 379 4.28 9.30 -12.10
CA THR A 379 4.40 8.92 -10.69
C THR A 379 4.54 7.43 -10.53
N GLY A 380 5.19 7.00 -9.46
CA GLY A 380 5.56 5.61 -9.26
C GLY A 380 6.41 5.43 -8.01
N PHE A 381 7.33 4.49 -8.08
CA PHE A 381 8.39 4.31 -7.07
C PHE A 381 9.76 4.30 -7.74
N ALA A 382 10.83 4.58 -7.00
CA ALA A 382 12.19 4.47 -7.50
C ALA A 382 13.07 3.67 -6.52
N GLY A 383 13.90 2.78 -7.07
CA GLY A 383 14.86 1.99 -6.30
C GLY A 383 14.29 0.66 -5.79
N GLY A 384 14.25 0.49 -4.48
CA GLY A 384 13.98 -0.77 -3.80
C GLY A 384 15.23 -1.40 -3.17
N THR A 385 15.03 -2.08 -2.04
CA THR A 385 16.09 -2.68 -1.22
C THR A 385 16.06 -4.21 -1.32
N ARG A 386 17.22 -4.84 -1.53
CA ARG A 386 17.31 -6.31 -1.59
C ARG A 386 17.21 -6.93 -0.20
N ASN A 387 16.24 -7.80 0.01
CA ASN A 387 16.23 -8.75 1.12
C ASN A 387 17.11 -9.95 0.76
N ARG A 388 18.26 -10.07 1.43
CA ARG A 388 19.24 -11.13 1.17
C ARG A 388 18.82 -12.51 1.68
N ILE A 389 17.89 -12.59 2.64
CA ILE A 389 17.47 -13.86 3.24
C ILE A 389 16.47 -14.58 2.32
N GLY A 390 15.51 -13.85 1.77
CA GLY A 390 14.49 -14.40 0.87
C GLY A 390 14.79 -14.24 -0.62
N ASP A 391 15.90 -13.58 -0.97
CA ASP A 391 16.32 -13.23 -2.33
C ASP A 391 15.22 -12.55 -3.18
N TYR A 392 14.69 -11.46 -2.65
CA TYR A 392 13.73 -10.60 -3.34
C TYR A 392 14.00 -9.13 -3.02
N TRP A 393 13.41 -8.24 -3.80
CA TRP A 393 13.49 -6.79 -3.61
C TRP A 393 12.22 -6.29 -2.94
N VAL A 394 12.35 -5.35 -2.00
CA VAL A 394 11.24 -4.65 -1.37
C VAL A 394 11.24 -3.23 -1.86
N VAL A 395 10.11 -2.79 -2.42
CA VAL A 395 9.83 -1.39 -2.70
C VAL A 395 8.80 -0.94 -1.68
N ARG A 396 9.14 0.08 -0.90
CA ARG A 396 8.33 0.62 0.18
C ARG A 396 7.52 1.81 -0.31
N ARG A 397 6.52 2.20 0.47
CA ARG A 397 5.71 3.39 0.18
C ARG A 397 6.56 4.66 0.20
N MET A 398 7.54 4.73 1.09
CA MET A 398 8.53 5.82 1.15
C MET A 398 9.40 5.95 -0.10
N ASP A 399 9.50 4.89 -0.93
CA ASP A 399 10.21 4.93 -2.22
C ASP A 399 9.39 5.64 -3.31
N ALA A 400 8.23 6.22 -2.95
CA ALA A 400 7.37 6.94 -3.88
C ALA A 400 8.13 8.08 -4.56
N HIS A 401 8.00 8.12 -5.88
CA HIS A 401 8.78 9.03 -6.72
C HIS A 401 7.95 9.61 -7.86
N ALA A 402 8.34 10.81 -8.29
CA ALA A 402 7.79 11.47 -9.45
C ALA A 402 8.92 11.93 -10.37
N TRP A 403 8.79 11.69 -11.66
CA TRP A 403 9.74 12.13 -12.68
C TRP A 403 9.01 12.75 -13.87
N ALA A 404 9.77 13.25 -14.82
CA ALA A 404 9.26 13.89 -16.02
C ALA A 404 9.60 13.06 -17.25
N GLU A 405 8.72 13.12 -18.26
CA GLU A 405 9.01 12.67 -19.61
C GLU A 405 8.79 13.82 -20.57
N VAL A 406 9.65 13.91 -21.59
CA VAL A 406 9.48 14.85 -22.71
C VAL A 406 9.34 14.08 -24.00
N TRP A 407 8.51 14.59 -24.90
CA TRP A 407 8.44 14.05 -26.25
C TRP A 407 9.40 14.80 -27.15
N LEU A 408 10.32 14.07 -27.78
CA LEU A 408 11.27 14.60 -28.74
C LEU A 408 10.95 14.06 -30.14
N PRO A 409 11.01 14.89 -31.19
CA PRO A 409 10.85 14.42 -32.57
C PRO A 409 11.75 13.22 -32.86
N GLN A 410 11.21 12.22 -33.58
CA GLN A 410 11.89 10.97 -33.99
C GLN A 410 12.26 9.99 -32.87
N ARG A 411 12.49 10.44 -31.64
CA ARG A 411 12.78 9.59 -30.48
C ARG A 411 11.52 9.17 -29.72
N GLY A 412 10.53 10.05 -29.69
CA GLY A 412 9.31 9.86 -28.91
C GLY A 412 9.47 10.32 -27.47
N TRP A 413 8.77 9.68 -26.53
CA TRP A 413 8.90 9.96 -25.10
C TRP A 413 10.23 9.44 -24.54
N VAL A 414 10.94 10.29 -23.80
CA VAL A 414 12.23 10.00 -23.13
C VAL A 414 12.29 10.50 -21.71
#